data_AF-A0A933H1A2-F1
#
_entry.id   AF-A0A933H1A2-F1
#
_cell.length_a   1.000
_cell.length_b   1.000
_cell.length_c   1.000
_cell.angle_alpha   90.00
_cell.angle_beta   90.00
_cell.angle_gamma   90.00
#
_symmetry.space_group_name_H-M   'P 1'
#
loop_
_entity.id
_entity.type
_entity.pdbx_description
1 polymer ?
#
loop_
_entity_poly.entity_id
_entity_poly.type
_entity_poly.pdbx_seq_one_letter_code
_entity_poly.pdbx_strand_id
1 'polypeptide(L)'
;MLDLLADRRFKVLVFLFALYQAGHLGTNALYFAGSIEFPPPPASGVWEPQIRPWFDAIAAADSVVSVLSLVFAAGCFRRRSWSLWVGLVAMTASVYSSAVFGYACSLSGTWETHVGSQILIYLTYLPAYVLYGWMCVSFHRGLAAREDGKAA
;
A
#
# COMPACT_ATOMS: atom_id res chain seq x y z
N MET A 1 -7.33 17.43 12.51
CA MET A 1 -7.40 16.09 11.86
C MET A 1 -8.55 15.99 10.87
N LEU A 2 -9.77 16.43 11.23
CA LEU A 2 -10.90 16.45 10.28
C LEU A 2 -10.65 17.36 9.07
N ASP A 3 -9.84 18.41 9.24
CA ASP A 3 -9.44 19.31 8.15
C ASP A 3 -8.69 18.58 7.04
N LEU A 4 -7.94 17.53 7.39
CA LEU A 4 -7.25 16.68 6.42
C LEU A 4 -8.26 15.98 5.48
N LEU A 5 -9.42 15.58 5.99
CA LEU A 5 -10.50 14.98 5.21
C LEU A 5 -11.23 15.99 4.32
N ALA A 6 -11.02 17.29 4.54
CA ALA A 6 -11.53 18.35 3.67
C ALA A 6 -10.51 18.74 2.58
N ASP A 7 -9.22 18.48 2.79
CA ASP A 7 -8.13 18.85 1.88
C ASP A 7 -8.23 18.13 0.53
N ARG A 8 -8.19 18.91 -0.57
CA ARG A 8 -8.29 18.39 -1.95
C ARG A 8 -7.06 17.57 -2.36
N ARG A 9 -5.85 18.01 -1.99
CA ARG A 9 -4.60 17.33 -2.33
C ARG A 9 -4.54 15.98 -1.60
N PHE A 10 -4.98 15.95 -0.34
CA PHE A 10 -5.11 14.70 0.41
C PHE A 10 -6.06 13.73 -0.30
N LYS A 11 -7.24 14.19 -0.74
CA LYS A 11 -8.19 13.35 -1.48
C LYS A 11 -7.66 12.84 -2.81
N VAL A 12 -6.87 13.63 -3.54
CA VAL A 12 -6.23 13.17 -4.78
C VAL A 12 -5.26 12.04 -4.47
N LEU A 13 -4.44 12.17 -3.43
CA LEU A 13 -3.52 11.11 -3.01
C LEU A 13 -4.28 9.84 -2.55
N VAL A 14 -5.34 9.99 -1.77
CA VAL A 14 -6.20 8.88 -1.35
C VAL A 14 -6.85 8.20 -2.56
N PHE A 15 -7.30 8.97 -3.55
CA PHE A 15 -7.85 8.43 -4.79
C PHE A 15 -6.82 7.62 -5.58
N LEU A 16 -5.62 8.17 -5.77
CA LEU A 16 -4.53 7.47 -6.46
C LEU A 16 -4.14 6.18 -5.75
N PHE A 17 -4.04 6.23 -4.42
CA PHE A 17 -3.78 5.05 -3.60
C PHE A 17 -4.92 4.01 -3.69
N ALA A 18 -6.18 4.44 -3.69
CA ALA A 18 -7.32 3.56 -3.84
C ALA A 18 -7.34 2.88 -5.23
N LEU A 19 -7.03 3.63 -6.29
CA LEU A 19 -6.93 3.10 -7.64
C LEU A 19 -5.83 2.03 -7.74
N TYR A 20 -4.67 2.31 -7.14
CA TYR A 20 -3.57 1.36 -7.04
C TYR A 20 -4.01 0.05 -6.34
N GLN A 21 -4.66 0.17 -5.19
CA GLN A 21 -5.10 -0.97 -4.39
C GLN A 21 -6.25 -1.76 -5.04
N ALA A 22 -7.13 -1.10 -5.79
CA ALA A 22 -8.12 -1.78 -6.63
C ALA A 22 -7.43 -2.61 -7.73
N GLY A 23 -6.37 -2.06 -8.34
CA GLY A 23 -5.52 -2.77 -9.28
C GLY A 23 -4.89 -4.02 -8.65
N HIS A 24 -4.31 -3.90 -7.46
CA HIS A 24 -3.77 -5.04 -6.71
C HIS A 24 -4.79 -6.13 -6.45
N LEU A 25 -6.00 -5.76 -6.01
CA LEU A 25 -7.06 -6.74 -5.76
C LEU A 25 -7.43 -7.49 -7.06
N GLY A 26 -7.48 -6.78 -8.19
CA GLY A 26 -7.70 -7.39 -9.51
C GLY A 26 -6.57 -8.36 -9.90
N THR A 27 -5.31 -7.94 -9.75
CA THR A 27 -4.14 -8.78 -10.02
C THR A 27 -4.13 -10.03 -9.13
N ASN A 28 -4.40 -9.89 -7.83
CA ASN A 28 -4.45 -11.03 -6.90
C ASN A 28 -5.60 -11.99 -7.25
N ALA A 29 -6.77 -11.47 -7.67
CA ALA A 29 -7.86 -12.31 -8.14
C ALA A 29 -7.48 -13.12 -9.39
N LEU A 30 -6.78 -12.50 -10.36
CA LEU A 30 -6.25 -13.20 -11.54
C LEU A 30 -5.20 -14.25 -11.16
N TYR A 31 -4.33 -13.95 -10.19
CA TYR A 31 -3.34 -14.87 -9.67
C TYR A 31 -3.99 -16.11 -9.03
N PHE A 32 -4.97 -15.91 -8.15
CA PHE A 32 -5.70 -17.02 -7.52
C PHE A 32 -6.53 -17.84 -8.50
N ALA A 33 -6.97 -17.24 -9.60
CA ALA A 33 -7.62 -17.96 -10.71
C ALA A 33 -6.62 -18.80 -11.55
N GLY A 34 -5.31 -18.64 -11.33
CA GLY A 34 -4.27 -19.27 -12.14
C GLY A 34 -4.09 -18.63 -13.53
N SER A 35 -4.66 -17.44 -13.75
CA SER A 35 -4.61 -16.73 -15.04
C SER A 35 -3.29 -16.01 -15.27
N ILE A 36 -2.59 -15.65 -14.19
CA ILE A 36 -1.27 -15.00 -14.22
C ILE A 36 -0.37 -15.62 -13.16
N GLU A 37 0.94 -15.50 -13.35
CA GLU A 37 1.92 -15.84 -12.32
C GLU A 37 2.12 -14.69 -11.31
N PHE A 38 2.71 -15.00 -10.16
CA PHE A 38 3.01 -14.00 -9.13
C PHE A 38 4.09 -13.02 -9.65
N PRO A 39 3.85 -11.70 -9.65
CA PRO A 39 4.81 -10.71 -10.15
C PRO A 39 5.87 -10.34 -9.09
N PRO A 40 7.11 -9.99 -9.51
CA PRO A 40 7.65 -10.07 -10.86
C PRO A 40 7.92 -11.52 -11.27
N PRO A 41 8.02 -11.84 -12.57
CA PRO A 41 8.46 -13.17 -12.97
C PRO A 41 9.88 -13.46 -12.45
N PRO A 42 10.19 -14.74 -12.15
CA PRO A 42 11.50 -15.14 -11.67
C PRO A 42 12.55 -15.01 -12.79
N ALA A 43 13.79 -14.69 -12.41
CA ALA A 43 14.91 -14.60 -13.37
C ALA A 43 15.16 -15.91 -14.14
N SER A 44 14.87 -17.06 -13.52
CA SER A 44 14.97 -18.41 -14.10
C SER A 44 13.78 -18.79 -15.00
N GLY A 45 12.74 -17.95 -15.07
CA GLY A 45 11.52 -18.21 -15.83
C GLY A 45 10.47 -19.08 -15.13
N VAL A 46 10.82 -19.83 -14.08
CA VAL A 46 9.86 -20.61 -13.27
C VAL A 46 10.19 -20.51 -11.78
N TRP A 47 9.16 -20.31 -10.96
CA TRP A 47 9.28 -20.32 -9.50
C TRP A 47 9.43 -21.74 -8.98
N GLU A 48 10.31 -21.95 -8.00
CA GLU A 48 10.43 -23.25 -7.35
C GLU A 48 9.10 -23.63 -6.66
N PRO A 49 8.62 -24.88 -6.75
CA PRO A 49 7.33 -25.27 -6.18
C PRO A 49 7.18 -24.95 -4.69
N GLN A 50 8.29 -24.98 -3.94
CA GLN A 50 8.35 -24.68 -2.52
C GLN A 50 8.04 -23.22 -2.14
N ILE A 51 8.20 -22.26 -3.06
CA ILE A 51 7.90 -20.85 -2.79
C ILE A 51 6.43 -20.51 -3.06
N ARG A 52 5.68 -21.38 -3.73
CA ARG A 52 4.29 -21.10 -4.10
C ARG A 52 3.37 -20.83 -2.90
N PRO A 53 3.38 -21.62 -1.80
CA PRO A 53 2.56 -21.31 -0.63
C PRO A 53 2.89 -19.95 0.00
N TRP A 54 4.15 -19.51 -0.13
CA TRP A 54 4.57 -18.19 0.33
C TRP A 54 3.94 -17.06 -0.51
N PHE A 55 3.91 -17.21 -1.83
CA PHE A 55 3.20 -16.26 -2.71
C PHE A 55 1.70 -16.25 -2.49
N ASP A 56 1.08 -17.41 -2.26
CA ASP A 56 -0.34 -17.50 -1.91
C ASP A 56 -0.64 -16.71 -0.62
N ALA A 57 0.23 -16.85 0.39
CA ALA A 57 0.12 -16.12 1.64
C ALA A 57 0.30 -14.60 1.46
N ILE A 58 1.27 -14.17 0.64
CA ILE A 58 1.46 -12.75 0.31
C ILE A 58 0.25 -12.19 -0.43
N ALA A 59 -0.20 -12.84 -1.50
CA ALA A 59 -1.35 -12.40 -2.28
C ALA A 59 -2.63 -12.32 -1.42
N ALA A 60 -2.80 -13.21 -0.45
CA ALA A 60 -3.91 -13.18 0.48
C ALA A 60 -3.79 -11.99 1.45
N ALA A 61 -2.61 -11.75 2.02
CA ALA A 61 -2.35 -10.62 2.91
C ALA A 61 -2.52 -9.28 2.17
N ASP A 62 -1.98 -9.15 0.96
CA ASP A 62 -2.11 -7.96 0.12
C ASP A 62 -3.58 -7.71 -0.23
N SER A 63 -4.37 -8.75 -0.51
CA SER A 63 -5.80 -8.61 -0.72
C SER A 63 -6.53 -8.00 0.49
N VAL A 64 -6.16 -8.40 1.71
CA VAL A 64 -6.71 -7.80 2.94
C VAL A 64 -6.31 -6.32 3.05
N VAL A 65 -5.04 -5.99 2.79
CA VAL A 65 -4.53 -4.62 2.82
C VAL A 65 -5.22 -3.76 1.75
N SER A 66 -5.45 -4.30 0.55
CA SER A 66 -6.19 -3.62 -0.52
C SER A 66 -7.63 -3.32 -0.10
N VAL A 67 -8.33 -4.29 0.50
CA VAL A 67 -9.70 -4.08 1.01
C VAL A 67 -9.72 -2.99 2.09
N LEU A 68 -8.81 -3.03 3.07
CA LEU A 68 -8.70 -1.98 4.09
C LEU A 68 -8.41 -0.60 3.48
N SER A 69 -7.58 -0.55 2.45
CA SER A 69 -7.26 0.69 1.72
C SER A 69 -8.48 1.27 0.99
N LEU A 70 -9.32 0.41 0.39
CA LEU A 70 -10.57 0.83 -0.23
C LEU A 70 -11.60 1.30 0.80
N VAL A 71 -11.67 0.63 1.96
CA VAL A 71 -12.50 1.05 3.11
C VAL A 71 -12.04 2.41 3.64
N PHE A 72 -10.72 2.62 3.76
CA PHE A 72 -10.13 3.91 4.10
C PHE A 72 -10.55 4.99 3.10
N ALA A 73 -10.40 4.76 1.79
CA ALA A 73 -10.78 5.72 0.77
C ALA A 73 -12.28 6.06 0.85
N ALA A 74 -13.13 5.04 0.96
CA ALA A 74 -14.58 5.18 1.12
C ALA A 74 -14.98 5.99 2.37
N GLY A 75 -14.29 5.79 3.49
CA GLY A 75 -14.46 6.56 4.71
C GLY A 75 -13.97 8.01 4.58
N CYS A 76 -12.83 8.20 3.91
CA CYS A 76 -12.24 9.52 3.65
C CYS A 76 -13.16 10.40 2.80
N PHE A 77 -13.71 9.87 1.69
CA PHE A 77 -14.65 10.61 0.86
C PHE A 77 -15.96 10.94 1.59
N ARG A 78 -16.36 10.10 2.56
CA ARG A 78 -17.50 10.35 3.46
C ARG A 78 -17.14 11.17 4.71
N ARG A 79 -15.91 11.69 4.81
CA ARG A 79 -15.40 12.49 5.93
C ARG A 79 -15.57 11.81 7.29
N ARG A 80 -15.39 10.49 7.37
CA ARG A 80 -15.50 9.75 8.63
C ARG A 80 -14.17 9.75 9.38
N SER A 81 -14.16 10.17 10.64
CA SER A 81 -12.92 10.26 11.46
C SER A 81 -12.18 8.93 11.60
N TRP A 82 -12.90 7.81 11.68
CA TRP A 82 -12.32 6.47 11.78
C TRP A 82 -11.47 6.10 10.55
N SER A 83 -11.70 6.75 9.39
CA SER A 83 -10.98 6.43 8.17
C SER A 83 -9.50 6.73 8.32
N LEU A 84 -9.12 7.72 9.11
CA LEU A 84 -7.71 8.07 9.33
C LEU A 84 -6.95 6.96 10.04
N TRP A 85 -7.59 6.25 10.98
CA TRP A 85 -6.99 5.10 11.66
C TRP A 85 -6.85 3.90 10.73
N VAL A 86 -7.93 3.57 10.00
CA VAL A 86 -7.91 2.48 9.00
C VAL A 86 -6.85 2.76 7.93
N GLY A 87 -6.78 4.00 7.46
CA GLY A 87 -5.77 4.43 6.50
C GLY A 87 -4.36 4.26 7.04
N LEU A 88 -4.09 4.67 8.28
CA LEU A 88 -2.76 4.52 8.88
C LEU A 88 -2.33 3.04 8.93
N VAL A 89 -3.22 2.14 9.39
CA VAL A 89 -2.94 0.70 9.43
C VAL A 89 -2.68 0.14 8.02
N ALA A 90 -3.57 0.42 7.06
CA ALA A 90 -3.45 -0.08 5.70
C ALA A 90 -2.17 0.44 5.02
N MET A 91 -1.81 1.70 5.25
CA MET A 91 -0.61 2.31 4.68
C MET A 91 0.67 1.83 5.34
N THR A 92 0.70 1.62 6.66
CA THR A 92 1.85 1.00 7.32
C THR A 92 2.10 -0.38 6.75
N ALA A 93 1.07 -1.21 6.60
CA ALA A 93 1.18 -2.53 5.98
C ALA A 93 1.68 -2.41 4.52
N SER A 94 1.08 -1.53 3.72
CA SER A 94 1.46 -1.34 2.30
C SER A 94 2.92 -0.91 2.13
N VAL A 95 3.39 0.06 2.94
CA VAL A 95 4.76 0.58 2.88
C VAL A 95 5.76 -0.44 3.40
N TYR A 96 5.41 -1.19 4.44
CA TYR A 96 6.23 -2.29 4.93
C TYR A 96 6.37 -3.40 3.88
N SER A 97 5.24 -3.86 3.31
CA SER A 97 5.24 -4.88 2.25
C SER A 97 6.08 -4.46 1.05
N SER A 98 5.96 -3.21 0.57
CA SER A 98 6.76 -2.77 -0.58
C SER A 98 8.26 -2.65 -0.28
N ALA A 99 8.65 -2.33 0.97
CA ALA A 99 10.05 -2.33 1.38
C ALA A 99 10.62 -3.76 1.43
N VAL A 100 9.89 -4.70 2.03
CA VAL A 100 10.27 -6.12 2.10
C VAL A 100 10.35 -6.73 0.70
N PHE A 101 9.36 -6.45 -0.16
CA PHE A 101 9.34 -6.88 -1.55
C PHE A 101 10.55 -6.35 -2.33
N GLY A 102 10.88 -5.07 -2.18
CA GLY A 102 12.06 -4.47 -2.83
C GLY A 102 13.37 -5.12 -2.44
N TYR A 103 13.52 -5.37 -1.13
CA TYR A 103 14.66 -6.07 -0.60
C TYR A 103 14.75 -7.49 -1.18
N ALA A 104 13.65 -8.24 -1.20
CA ALA A 104 13.61 -9.58 -1.78
C ALA A 104 13.95 -9.57 -3.29
N CYS A 105 13.36 -8.66 -4.06
CA CYS A 105 13.67 -8.48 -5.48
C CYS A 105 15.17 -8.23 -5.71
N SER A 106 15.81 -7.44 -4.84
CA SER A 106 17.26 -7.14 -4.93
C SER A 106 18.14 -8.36 -4.67
N LEU A 107 17.75 -9.23 -3.75
CA LEU A 107 18.49 -10.46 -3.47
C LEU A 107 18.31 -11.53 -4.54
N SER A 108 17.16 -11.52 -5.24
CA SER A 108 16.82 -12.51 -6.25
C SER A 108 17.34 -12.20 -7.67
N GLY A 109 18.04 -11.08 -7.87
CA GLY A 109 18.55 -10.68 -9.19
C GLY A 109 17.47 -10.11 -10.14
N THR A 110 16.26 -9.85 -9.64
CA THR A 110 15.14 -9.39 -10.48
C THR A 110 15.28 -7.92 -10.88
N TRP A 111 16.02 -7.12 -10.12
CA TRP A 111 16.31 -5.74 -10.50
C TRP A 111 17.17 -5.67 -11.76
N GLU A 112 18.07 -6.62 -11.95
CA GLU A 112 18.98 -6.71 -13.08
C GLU A 112 18.27 -7.23 -14.33
N THR A 113 17.38 -8.21 -14.18
CA THR A 113 16.66 -8.81 -15.32
C THR A 113 15.42 -8.02 -15.73
N HIS A 114 14.76 -7.33 -14.80
CA HIS A 114 13.47 -6.69 -15.03
C HIS A 114 13.37 -5.24 -14.49
N VAL A 115 14.47 -4.48 -14.58
CA VAL A 115 14.60 -3.11 -14.06
C VAL A 115 13.41 -2.19 -14.38
N GLY A 116 12.91 -2.23 -15.61
CA GLY A 116 11.82 -1.36 -16.05
C GLY A 116 10.50 -1.65 -15.31
N SER A 117 10.20 -2.92 -15.09
CA SER A 117 9.01 -3.33 -14.33
C SER A 117 9.12 -2.92 -12.85
N GLN A 118 10.30 -3.06 -12.26
CA GLN A 118 10.56 -2.67 -10.88
C GLN A 118 10.39 -1.15 -10.71
N ILE A 119 11.00 -0.35 -11.59
CA ILE A 119 10.84 1.11 -11.59
C ILE A 119 9.36 1.49 -11.70
N LEU A 120 8.61 0.84 -12.59
CA LEU A 120 7.19 1.13 -12.77
C LEU A 120 6.39 0.81 -11.50
N ILE A 121 6.64 -0.34 -10.86
CA ILE A 121 6.01 -0.72 -9.59
C ILE A 121 6.28 0.36 -8.52
N TYR A 122 7.54 0.74 -8.32
CA TYR A 122 7.90 1.75 -7.33
C TYR A 122 7.32 3.13 -7.64
N LEU A 123 7.28 3.52 -8.91
CA LEU A 123 6.69 4.78 -9.35
C LEU A 123 5.19 4.81 -9.03
N THR A 124 4.47 3.70 -9.23
CA THR A 124 3.05 3.59 -8.87
C THR A 124 2.82 3.63 -7.35
N TYR A 125 3.82 3.27 -6.54
CA TYR A 125 3.80 3.36 -5.07
C TYR A 125 4.11 4.76 -4.54
N LEU A 126 4.67 5.67 -5.33
CA LEU A 126 5.08 7.01 -4.88
C LEU A 126 3.95 7.80 -4.19
N PRO A 127 2.70 7.82 -4.70
CA PRO A 127 1.59 8.47 -4.00
C PRO A 127 1.33 7.90 -2.61
N ALA A 128 1.55 6.59 -2.42
CA ALA A 128 1.38 5.93 -1.12
C ALA A 128 2.44 6.39 -0.12
N TYR A 129 3.72 6.51 -0.52
CA TYR A 129 4.75 7.04 0.38
C TYR A 129 4.47 8.48 0.81
N VAL A 130 4.08 9.34 -0.15
CA VAL A 130 3.75 10.75 0.13
C VAL A 130 2.55 10.84 1.07
N LEU A 131 1.50 10.07 0.81
CA LEU A 131 0.30 10.05 1.63
C LEU A 131 0.58 9.52 3.05
N TYR A 132 1.41 8.47 3.18
CA TYR A 132 1.78 7.89 4.47
C TYR A 132 2.56 8.89 5.32
N GLY A 133 3.59 9.52 4.73
CA GLY A 133 4.37 10.56 5.42
C GLY A 133 3.50 11.72 5.89
N TRP A 134 2.58 12.18 5.04
CA TRP A 134 1.64 13.26 5.40
C TRP A 134 0.69 12.84 6.54
N MET A 135 0.18 11.61 6.51
CA MET A 135 -0.66 11.08 7.60
C MET A 135 0.11 11.00 8.93
N CYS A 136 1.34 10.48 8.93
CA CYS A 136 2.18 10.40 10.11
C CYS A 136 2.46 11.78 10.73
N VAL A 137 2.86 12.75 9.91
CA VAL A 137 3.11 14.13 10.39
C VAL A 137 1.83 14.77 10.95
N SER A 138 0.70 14.59 10.26
CA SER A 138 -0.59 15.15 10.70
C SER A 138 -1.06 14.53 12.01
N PHE A 139 -0.83 13.23 12.19
CA PHE A 139 -1.17 12.51 13.41
C PHE A 139 -0.30 12.98 14.58
N HIS A 140 1.02 13.08 14.39
CA HIS A 140 1.95 13.54 15.43
C HIS A 140 1.66 14.98 15.88
N ARG A 141 1.42 15.91 14.93
CA ARG A 141 1.00 17.28 15.25
C ARG A 141 -0.32 17.33 16.00
N GLY A 142 -1.26 16.45 15.65
CA GLY A 142 -2.54 16.33 16.33
C GLY A 142 -2.43 15.82 17.77
N LEU A 143 -1.43 15.00 18.08
CA LEU A 143 -1.13 14.56 19.44
C LEU A 143 -0.51 15.69 20.27
N ALA A 144 0.53 16.36 19.75
CA ALA A 144 1.21 17.45 20.45
C ALA A 144 0.24 18.58 20.86
N ALA A 145 -0.64 19.02 19.95
CA ALA A 145 -1.63 20.06 20.25
C ALA A 145 -2.63 19.67 21.36
N ARG A 146 -2.90 18.36 21.55
CA ARG A 146 -3.76 17.88 22.63
C ARG A 146 -3.06 17.85 23.99
N GLU A 147 -1.74 17.69 24.00
CA GLU A 147 -0.94 17.75 25.23
C GLU A 147 -0.83 19.20 25.71
N ASP A 148 -0.56 20.13 24.80
CA ASP A 148 -0.50 21.57 25.09
C ASP A 148 -1.85 22.10 25.63
N GLY A 149 -2.97 21.67 25.03
CA GLY A 149 -4.31 22.09 25.46
C GLY A 149 -4.78 21.45 26.77
N LYS A 150 -4.07 20.44 27.31
CA LYS A 150 -4.32 19.89 28.66
C LYS A 150 -3.45 20.54 29.74
N ALA A 151 -2.43 21.31 29.33
CA ALA A 151 -1.53 22.02 30.23
C ALA A 151 -1.97 23.48 30.52
N ALA A 152 -3.05 23.93 29.88
CA ALA A 152 -3.71 25.22 30.11
C ALA A 152 -4.97 25.06 30.98
#